data_AF-A0A7J6J2Y3-F1
#
_entry.id   AF-A0A7J6J2Y3-F1
#
_cell.length_a   1.000
_cell.length_b   1.000
_cell.length_c   1.000
_cell.angle_alpha   90.00
_cell.angle_beta   90.00
_cell.angle_gamma   90.00
#
_symmetry.space_group_name_H-M   'P 1'
#
loop_
_entity.id
_entity.type
_entity.pdbx_description
1 polymer ?
#
loop_
_entity_poly.entity_id
_entity_poly.type
_entity_poly.pdbx_seq_one_letter_code
_entity_poly.pdbx_strand_id
1 'polypeptide(L)'
;MENDQSSVFVLQLLLLLQTTLFFYAISINDVSSSILSRVTNFVLRRSTTPCTFEKSGESIPTLEFDWPNGQGTQKFFDGRGSSIRWRHQKGVVYQIWAGFKPEIVLTRPEHLRSFFNDSDKHRKAPNNNSGWLIGEILGSCLGLVSGSRWASMRIPWEHPFSLPAAKSYVSLMTSSAREFIQDLESKAGNTPDTFQIQVTESLKTYPFFVVASILFGELSETQKATLLNLAPLRERLWQEGIKGGLNRTVLAKVFRTRGSRMLAEFKRRWRAFIENAYEESITHKKNGAIEKLLTHAKHGEYLTIEECMQTVDETLYANLDVTTSAVAWSHVLIAQNQAIQDEVRTEVRLHRQLSETEWEDYINRSDTILAFSVLEASRLRPILGN
;
A
#
# COMPACT_ATOMS: atom_id res chain seq x y z
N MET A 1 -39.16 16.40 -42.50
CA MET A 1 -38.73 16.89 -41.17
C MET A 1 -37.86 15.85 -40.42
N GLU A 2 -37.08 15.02 -41.14
CA GLU A 2 -36.27 13.93 -40.52
C GLU A 2 -34.76 14.08 -40.68
N ASN A 3 -34.27 15.11 -41.38
CA ASN A 3 -32.83 15.28 -41.67
C ASN A 3 -32.03 16.08 -40.61
N ASP A 4 -32.68 16.62 -39.59
CA ASP A 4 -32.02 17.56 -38.66
C ASP A 4 -31.41 16.86 -37.43
N GLN A 5 -31.99 15.74 -36.97
CA GLN A 5 -31.47 15.01 -35.81
C GLN A 5 -30.18 14.24 -36.09
N SER A 6 -30.04 13.66 -37.30
CA SER A 6 -28.81 12.97 -37.71
C SER A 6 -27.61 13.92 -37.80
N SER A 7 -27.85 15.15 -38.26
CA SER A 7 -26.80 16.18 -38.40
C SER A 7 -26.31 16.67 -37.04
N VAL A 8 -27.21 16.86 -36.06
CA VAL A 8 -26.87 17.24 -34.69
C VAL A 8 -26.12 16.11 -33.97
N PHE A 9 -26.52 14.85 -34.17
CA PHE A 9 -25.85 13.71 -33.58
C PHE A 9 -24.42 13.52 -34.13
N VAL A 10 -24.23 13.70 -35.45
CA VAL A 10 -22.92 13.66 -36.09
C VAL A 10 -22.03 14.81 -35.60
N LEU A 11 -22.58 16.02 -35.40
CA LEU A 11 -21.84 17.15 -34.84
C LEU A 11 -21.38 16.88 -33.39
N GLN A 12 -22.25 16.30 -32.56
CA GLN A 12 -21.92 15.92 -31.18
C GLN A 12 -20.85 14.82 -31.15
N LEU A 13 -20.95 13.83 -32.04
CA LEU A 13 -19.95 12.77 -32.16
C LEU A 13 -18.59 13.34 -32.63
N LEU A 14 -18.59 14.29 -33.56
CA LEU A 14 -17.39 14.97 -34.04
C LEU A 14 -16.76 15.87 -32.96
N LEU A 15 -17.55 16.55 -32.15
CA LEU A 15 -17.08 17.34 -30.99
C LEU A 15 -16.51 16.44 -29.90
N LEU A 16 -17.14 15.29 -29.62
CA LEU A 16 -16.59 14.26 -28.74
C LEU A 16 -15.30 13.67 -29.31
N LEU A 17 -15.26 13.36 -30.60
CA LEU A 17 -14.06 12.83 -31.25
C LEU A 17 -12.92 13.85 -31.24
N GLN A 18 -13.21 15.14 -31.49
CA GLN A 18 -12.24 16.24 -31.46
C GLN A 18 -11.72 16.49 -30.05
N THR A 19 -12.58 16.52 -29.04
CA THR A 19 -12.14 16.65 -27.64
C THR A 19 -11.32 15.43 -27.23
N THR A 20 -11.70 14.23 -27.66
CA THR A 20 -10.98 12.98 -27.34
C THR A 20 -9.63 12.91 -28.07
N LEU A 21 -9.56 13.31 -29.34
CA LEU A 21 -8.32 13.41 -30.12
C LEU A 21 -7.42 14.53 -29.58
N PHE A 22 -7.98 15.64 -29.09
CA PHE A 22 -7.25 16.70 -28.41
C PHE A 22 -6.66 16.19 -27.09
N PHE A 23 -7.45 15.52 -26.24
CA PHE A 23 -6.95 14.89 -25.02
C PHE A 23 -5.90 13.80 -25.30
N TYR A 24 -6.07 13.02 -26.38
CA TYR A 24 -5.13 11.99 -26.79
C TYR A 24 -3.81 12.57 -27.33
N ALA A 25 -3.89 13.58 -28.21
CA ALA A 25 -2.73 14.29 -28.76
C ALA A 25 -1.94 15.05 -27.68
N ILE A 26 -2.64 15.58 -26.67
CA ILE A 26 -2.01 16.29 -25.54
C ILE A 26 -1.34 15.31 -24.56
N SER A 27 -1.81 14.07 -24.50
CA SER A 27 -1.19 13.06 -23.66
C SER A 27 0.18 12.58 -24.18
N ILE A 28 0.62 13.03 -25.37
CA ILE A 28 1.76 12.49 -26.11
C ILE A 28 2.87 13.53 -26.39
N ASN A 29 2.61 14.85 -26.28
CA ASN A 29 3.61 15.90 -26.58
C ASN A 29 4.02 16.75 -25.36
N ASP A 30 5.33 16.94 -25.14
CA ASP A 30 5.89 17.73 -24.02
C ASP A 30 5.51 19.22 -24.05
N VAL A 31 5.29 19.79 -25.23
CA VAL A 31 4.83 21.19 -25.36
C VAL A 31 3.39 21.33 -24.86
N SER A 32 2.54 20.33 -25.13
CA SER A 32 1.15 20.36 -24.71
C SER A 32 0.95 20.10 -23.22
N SER A 33 1.82 19.30 -22.59
CA SER A 33 1.79 19.10 -21.13
C SER A 33 2.18 20.37 -20.37
N SER A 34 3.14 21.16 -20.88
CA SER A 34 3.54 22.44 -20.28
C SER A 34 2.42 23.48 -20.31
N ILE A 35 1.72 23.61 -21.44
CA ILE A 35 0.58 24.53 -21.58
C ILE A 35 -0.54 24.10 -20.62
N LEU A 36 -0.90 22.81 -20.60
CA LEU A 36 -1.92 22.32 -19.68
C LEU A 36 -1.54 22.53 -18.23
N SER A 37 -0.29 22.30 -17.85
CA SER A 37 0.21 22.55 -16.49
C SER A 37 -0.03 24.00 -16.07
N ARG A 38 0.30 24.97 -16.94
CA ARG A 38 0.08 26.41 -16.67
C ARG A 38 -1.40 26.76 -16.58
N VAL A 39 -2.22 26.30 -17.52
CA VAL A 39 -3.66 26.57 -17.54
C VAL A 39 -4.34 25.95 -16.32
N THR A 40 -4.05 24.69 -16.01
CA THR A 40 -4.58 24.01 -14.83
C THR A 40 -4.10 24.67 -13.54
N ASN A 41 -2.83 25.02 -13.42
CA ASN A 41 -2.30 25.76 -12.26
C ASN A 41 -3.04 27.08 -12.06
N PHE A 42 -3.28 27.85 -13.14
CA PHE A 42 -4.01 29.10 -13.08
C PHE A 42 -5.46 28.90 -12.61
N VAL A 43 -6.16 27.90 -13.16
CA VAL A 43 -7.53 27.57 -12.75
C VAL A 43 -7.56 27.15 -11.29
N LEU A 44 -6.69 26.23 -10.87
CA LEU A 44 -6.64 25.72 -9.50
C LEU A 44 -6.32 26.83 -8.49
N ARG A 45 -5.36 27.70 -8.79
CA ARG A 45 -5.02 28.83 -7.90
C ARG A 45 -6.14 29.84 -7.73
N ARG A 46 -7.06 29.94 -8.69
CA ARG A 46 -8.23 30.83 -8.60
C ARG A 46 -9.46 30.17 -8.01
N SER A 47 -9.63 28.86 -8.22
CA SER A 47 -10.80 28.12 -7.75
C SER A 47 -10.64 27.58 -6.33
N THR A 48 -9.40 27.50 -5.82
CA THR A 48 -9.13 27.06 -4.45
C THR A 48 -8.84 28.25 -3.55
N THR A 49 -9.49 28.28 -2.40
CA THR A 49 -9.15 29.23 -1.33
C THR A 49 -7.75 28.88 -0.83
N PRO A 50 -6.77 29.81 -0.88
CA PRO A 50 -5.42 29.53 -0.42
C PRO A 50 -5.42 29.30 1.08
N CYS A 51 -4.71 28.26 1.53
CA CYS A 51 -4.38 28.13 2.94
C CYS A 51 -3.35 29.20 3.31
N THR A 52 -3.56 29.88 4.43
CA THR A 52 -2.69 30.95 4.92
C THR A 52 -2.15 30.63 6.30
N PHE A 53 -0.97 31.18 6.63
CA PHE A 53 -0.48 31.17 8.00
C PHE A 53 -1.31 32.13 8.85
N GLU A 54 -1.85 31.64 9.96
CA GLU A 54 -2.74 32.44 10.83
C GLU A 54 -2.08 33.73 11.34
N LYS A 55 -0.79 33.67 11.69
CA LYS A 55 -0.07 34.82 12.27
C LYS A 55 0.31 35.89 11.24
N SER A 56 0.74 35.50 10.05
CA SER A 56 1.22 36.45 9.02
C SER A 56 0.17 36.78 7.97
N GLY A 57 -0.89 35.98 7.84
CA GLY A 57 -1.86 36.07 6.75
C GLY A 57 -1.32 35.65 5.38
N GLU A 58 -0.03 35.30 5.29
CA GLU A 58 0.62 34.92 4.04
C GLU A 58 0.12 33.56 3.58
N SER A 59 -0.07 33.42 2.26
CA SER A 59 -0.43 32.12 1.67
C SER A 59 0.71 31.13 1.80
N ILE A 60 0.37 29.87 2.08
CA ILE A 60 1.35 28.78 2.13
C ILE A 60 2.04 28.68 0.76
N PRO A 61 3.38 28.56 0.72
CA PRO A 61 4.11 28.34 -0.52
C PRO A 61 3.61 27.10 -1.27
N THR A 62 3.07 27.30 -2.48
CA THR A 62 2.48 26.23 -3.30
C THR A 62 3.35 25.92 -4.52
N LEU A 63 3.59 24.64 -4.77
CA LEU A 63 4.19 24.17 -6.02
C LEU A 63 3.25 24.42 -7.21
N GLU A 64 3.84 24.66 -8.37
CA GLU A 64 3.06 24.76 -9.61
C GLU A 64 2.50 23.38 -9.97
N PHE A 65 1.26 23.35 -10.44
CA PHE A 65 0.65 22.10 -10.89
C PHE A 65 1.41 21.53 -12.10
N ASP A 66 1.74 20.24 -12.05
CA ASP A 66 2.38 19.49 -13.12
C ASP A 66 1.41 18.47 -13.73
N TRP A 67 1.10 18.60 -15.02
CA TRP A 67 0.09 17.77 -15.67
C TRP A 67 0.57 16.32 -15.86
N PRO A 68 -0.31 15.30 -15.66
CA PRO A 68 -1.74 15.38 -15.32
C PRO A 68 -2.06 15.29 -13.83
N ASN A 69 -1.08 15.02 -12.96
CA ASN A 69 -1.34 14.55 -11.61
C ASN A 69 -0.86 15.52 -10.51
N GLY A 70 -0.49 16.73 -10.86
CA GLY A 70 0.33 17.55 -10.00
C GLY A 70 1.62 16.81 -9.65
N GLN A 71 1.98 16.89 -8.37
CA GLN A 71 3.09 16.16 -7.78
C GLN A 71 2.70 14.74 -7.32
N GLY A 72 1.46 14.31 -7.53
CA GLY A 72 0.94 13.04 -7.04
C GLY A 72 1.79 11.83 -7.45
N THR A 73 2.27 11.77 -8.69
CA THR A 73 3.12 10.66 -9.16
C THR A 73 4.51 10.68 -8.50
N GLN A 74 5.14 11.86 -8.42
CA GLN A 74 6.44 12.05 -7.77
C GLN A 74 6.38 11.74 -6.27
N LYS A 75 5.29 12.11 -5.60
CA LYS A 75 5.03 11.78 -4.19
C LYS A 75 5.15 10.28 -3.91
N PHE A 76 4.69 9.42 -4.83
CA PHE A 76 4.69 7.97 -4.64
C PHE A 76 5.96 7.27 -5.13
N PHE A 77 6.54 7.68 -6.26
CA PHE A 77 7.71 7.00 -6.84
C PHE A 77 9.07 7.60 -6.47
N ASP A 78 9.11 8.88 -6.06
CA ASP A 78 10.32 9.58 -5.63
C ASP A 78 9.99 10.50 -4.43
N GLY A 79 9.24 9.98 -3.45
CA GLY A 79 8.71 10.80 -2.36
C GLY A 79 9.81 11.48 -1.53
N ARG A 80 10.86 10.72 -1.19
CA ARG A 80 12.00 11.23 -0.42
C ARG A 80 12.81 12.28 -1.17
N GLY A 81 13.24 11.98 -2.39
CA GLY A 81 14.00 12.91 -3.23
C GLY A 81 13.20 14.17 -3.53
N SER A 82 11.91 14.00 -3.86
CA SER A 82 11.00 15.12 -4.10
C SER A 82 10.78 15.99 -2.88
N SER A 83 10.58 15.40 -1.70
CA SER A 83 10.39 16.17 -0.46
C SER A 83 11.61 17.03 -0.13
N ILE A 84 12.83 16.51 -0.32
CA ILE A 84 14.08 17.29 -0.14
C ILE A 84 14.09 18.48 -1.11
N ARG A 85 13.87 18.23 -2.40
CA ARG A 85 13.88 19.29 -3.43
C ARG A 85 12.82 20.36 -3.16
N TRP A 86 11.59 19.96 -2.88
CA TRP A 86 10.49 20.89 -2.63
C TRP A 86 10.70 21.68 -1.34
N ARG A 87 11.25 21.06 -0.30
CA ARG A 87 11.62 21.77 0.94
C ARG A 87 12.67 22.85 0.67
N HIS A 88 13.67 22.58 -0.16
CA HIS A 88 14.65 23.60 -0.55
C HIS A 88 14.01 24.75 -1.34
N GLN A 89 13.03 24.47 -2.20
CA GLN A 89 12.36 25.46 -3.04
C GLN A 89 11.28 26.29 -2.33
N LYS A 90 10.54 25.68 -1.41
CA LYS A 90 9.29 26.23 -0.84
C LYS A 90 9.33 26.39 0.69
N GLY A 91 10.38 25.92 1.35
CA GLY A 91 10.51 25.98 2.80
C GLY A 91 9.92 24.74 3.49
N VAL A 92 9.67 24.85 4.79
CA VAL A 92 9.41 23.70 5.67
C VAL A 92 7.94 23.29 5.78
N VAL A 93 7.05 24.16 5.32
CA VAL A 93 5.62 23.93 5.14
C VAL A 93 5.27 24.42 3.75
N TYR A 94 4.77 23.52 2.91
CA TYR A 94 4.42 23.84 1.52
C TYR A 94 3.23 23.02 1.06
N GLN A 95 2.57 23.49 0.01
CA GLN A 95 1.47 22.77 -0.63
C GLN A 95 1.93 22.10 -1.92
N ILE A 96 1.49 20.86 -2.10
CA ILE A 96 1.58 20.12 -3.36
C ILE A 96 0.18 19.86 -3.93
N TRP A 97 0.13 19.41 -5.18
CA TRP A 97 -1.10 18.95 -5.83
C TRP A 97 -1.09 17.42 -6.00
N ALA A 98 -2.05 16.72 -5.40
CA ALA A 98 -2.28 15.28 -5.59
C ALA A 98 -3.47 15.09 -6.56
N GLY A 99 -3.16 15.01 -7.85
CA GLY A 99 -4.12 15.38 -8.89
C GLY A 99 -4.62 16.79 -8.64
N PHE A 100 -5.93 17.00 -8.68
CA PHE A 100 -6.53 18.33 -8.47
C PHE A 100 -6.79 18.68 -7.00
N LYS A 101 -6.31 17.86 -6.05
CA LYS A 101 -6.52 18.09 -4.62
C LYS A 101 -5.27 18.70 -4.00
N PRO A 102 -5.39 19.79 -3.22
CA PRO A 102 -4.26 20.36 -2.51
C PRO A 102 -3.90 19.49 -1.30
N GLU A 103 -2.61 19.32 -1.04
CA GLU A 103 -2.09 18.66 0.16
C GLU A 103 -0.99 19.51 0.80
N ILE A 104 -1.09 19.74 2.10
CA ILE A 104 -0.07 20.44 2.87
C ILE A 104 0.97 19.44 3.38
N VAL A 105 2.23 19.71 3.08
CA VAL A 105 3.37 18.89 3.53
C VAL A 105 4.05 19.56 4.71
N LEU A 106 4.16 18.81 5.81
CA LEU A 106 4.87 19.21 7.02
C LEU A 106 6.20 18.45 7.08
N THR A 107 7.31 19.16 7.20
CA THR A 107 8.66 18.54 7.14
C THR A 107 9.43 18.55 8.46
N ARG A 108 8.80 18.99 9.56
CA ARG A 108 9.45 19.12 10.87
C ARG A 108 8.70 18.38 11.98
N PRO A 109 9.40 17.73 12.93
CA PRO A 109 8.78 17.00 14.02
C PRO A 109 7.82 17.85 14.89
N GLU A 110 8.16 19.12 15.14
CA GLU A 110 7.30 20.00 15.94
C GLU A 110 5.95 20.29 15.28
N HIS A 111 5.91 20.39 13.95
CA HIS A 111 4.66 20.56 13.19
C HIS A 111 3.83 19.28 13.21
N LEU A 112 4.48 18.11 13.07
CA LEU A 112 3.80 16.83 13.14
C LEU A 112 3.19 16.61 14.53
N ARG A 113 3.94 16.89 15.60
CA ARG A 113 3.44 16.80 16.99
C ARG A 113 2.21 17.68 17.20
N SER A 114 2.25 18.92 16.70
CA SER A 114 1.10 19.82 16.81
C SER A 114 -0.09 19.35 15.99
N PHE A 115 0.14 18.88 14.75
CA PHE A 115 -0.90 18.43 13.84
C PHE A 115 -1.60 17.18 14.36
N PHE A 116 -0.86 16.21 14.87
CA PHE A 116 -1.44 14.94 15.35
C PHE A 116 -2.03 15.01 16.76
N ASN A 117 -2.03 16.17 17.42
CA ASN A 117 -2.58 16.33 18.77
C ASN A 117 -4.09 16.01 18.85
N ASP A 118 -4.82 16.17 17.75
CA ASP A 118 -6.25 15.83 17.61
C ASP A 118 -6.50 14.82 16.49
N SER A 119 -5.59 13.87 16.33
CA SER A 119 -5.61 12.85 15.27
C SER A 119 -6.90 12.02 15.20
N ASP A 120 -7.65 11.91 16.31
CA ASP A 120 -8.97 11.27 16.39
C ASP A 120 -10.02 11.98 15.52
N LYS A 121 -9.84 13.28 15.24
CA LYS A 121 -10.73 14.09 14.41
C LYS A 121 -10.35 14.07 12.93
N HIS A 122 -9.16 13.57 12.60
CA HIS A 122 -8.64 13.58 11.25
C HIS A 122 -9.41 12.58 10.38
N ARG A 123 -9.52 12.89 9.09
CA ARG A 123 -10.12 12.00 8.10
C ARG A 123 -9.11 11.71 7.02
N LYS A 124 -9.04 10.45 6.61
CA LYS A 124 -8.22 10.03 5.48
C LYS A 124 -8.80 10.63 4.20
N ALA A 125 -7.92 11.01 3.29
CA ALA A 125 -8.33 11.53 2.00
C ALA A 125 -9.05 10.42 1.20
N PRO A 126 -10.21 10.71 0.59
CA PRO A 126 -10.92 9.74 -0.25
C PRO A 126 -9.99 9.17 -1.33
N ASN A 127 -9.93 7.84 -1.44
CA ASN A 127 -9.04 7.12 -2.36
C ASN A 127 -7.57 7.54 -2.25
N ASN A 128 -7.12 8.02 -1.08
CA ASN A 128 -5.80 8.59 -0.84
C ASN A 128 -5.39 9.66 -1.89
N ASN A 129 -6.36 10.46 -2.35
CA ASN A 129 -6.21 11.42 -3.46
C ASN A 129 -5.58 10.82 -4.73
N SER A 130 -5.74 9.52 -4.96
CA SER A 130 -5.10 8.79 -6.06
C SER A 130 -6.04 8.52 -7.24
N GLY A 131 -7.32 8.89 -7.11
CA GLY A 131 -8.32 8.82 -8.19
C GLY A 131 -9.08 7.50 -8.24
N TRP A 132 -9.93 7.38 -9.27
CA TRP A 132 -10.89 6.28 -9.40
C TRP A 132 -10.25 4.89 -9.40
N LEU A 133 -9.24 4.64 -10.23
CA LEU A 133 -8.67 3.30 -10.34
C LEU A 133 -8.09 2.81 -9.01
N ILE A 134 -7.36 3.64 -8.27
CA ILE A 134 -6.86 3.30 -6.92
C ILE A 134 -8.03 3.15 -5.93
N GLY A 135 -9.06 3.97 -6.06
CA GLY A 135 -10.29 3.83 -5.27
C GLY A 135 -10.99 2.49 -5.46
N GLU A 136 -11.00 1.97 -6.69
CA GLU A 136 -11.56 0.64 -6.97
C GLU A 136 -10.72 -0.51 -6.44
N ILE A 137 -9.42 -0.28 -6.20
CA ILE A 137 -8.51 -1.32 -5.71
C ILE A 137 -8.52 -1.34 -4.18
N LEU A 138 -8.35 -0.19 -3.52
CA LEU A 138 -8.22 -0.10 -2.06
C LEU A 138 -9.10 0.99 -1.42
N GLY A 139 -9.88 1.76 -2.17
CA GLY A 139 -10.57 2.96 -1.66
C GLY A 139 -11.51 2.72 -0.48
N SER A 140 -11.98 1.48 -0.32
CA SER A 140 -12.85 1.05 0.76
C SER A 140 -12.18 0.04 1.70
N CYS A 141 -10.86 -0.16 1.64
CA CYS A 141 -10.17 -0.99 2.63
C CYS A 141 -10.13 -0.31 4.01
N LEU A 142 -9.96 -1.11 5.07
CA LEU A 142 -9.88 -0.62 6.46
C LEU A 142 -8.81 0.48 6.62
N GLY A 143 -7.68 0.33 5.94
CA GLY A 143 -6.60 1.31 5.88
C GLY A 143 -7.01 2.68 5.35
N LEU A 144 -8.05 2.81 4.52
CA LEU A 144 -8.42 4.07 3.84
C LEU A 144 -9.78 4.67 4.23
N VAL A 145 -10.65 3.91 4.91
CA VAL A 145 -11.91 4.46 5.47
C VAL A 145 -11.69 5.21 6.80
N SER A 146 -12.65 6.04 7.19
CA SER A 146 -12.60 6.89 8.40
C SER A 146 -13.94 6.90 9.16
N GLY A 147 -13.92 7.39 10.40
CA GLY A 147 -15.13 7.64 11.20
C GLY A 147 -15.91 6.36 11.54
N SER A 148 -17.25 6.46 11.55
CA SER A 148 -18.14 5.34 11.92
C SER A 148 -17.97 4.12 11.02
N ARG A 149 -17.66 4.32 9.72
CA ARG A 149 -17.43 3.18 8.81
C ARG A 149 -16.18 2.42 9.19
N TRP A 150 -15.08 3.12 9.48
CA TRP A 150 -13.86 2.49 10.00
C TRP A 150 -14.12 1.77 11.32
N ALA A 151 -14.84 2.40 12.25
CA ALA A 151 -15.14 1.80 13.55
C ALA A 151 -15.94 0.49 13.41
N SER A 152 -16.94 0.46 12.52
CA SER A 152 -17.73 -0.74 12.24
C SER A 152 -16.89 -1.83 11.57
N MET A 153 -16.14 -1.47 10.51
CA MET A 153 -15.31 -2.43 9.77
C MET A 153 -14.17 -3.01 10.60
N ARG A 154 -13.62 -2.26 11.57
CA ARG A 154 -12.51 -2.71 12.41
C ARG A 154 -12.88 -3.91 13.29
N ILE A 155 -14.14 -4.01 13.74
CA ILE A 155 -14.58 -5.01 14.73
C ILE A 155 -14.16 -6.45 14.35
N PRO A 156 -14.52 -6.99 13.18
CA PRO A 156 -14.14 -8.35 12.80
C PRO A 156 -12.63 -8.51 12.47
N TRP A 157 -11.93 -7.41 12.20
CA TRP A 157 -10.49 -7.38 11.88
C TRP A 157 -9.58 -7.22 13.11
N GLU A 158 -10.13 -6.82 14.26
CA GLU A 158 -9.34 -6.55 15.45
C GLU A 158 -8.74 -7.82 16.06
N HIS A 159 -9.50 -8.92 16.09
CA HIS A 159 -9.06 -10.15 16.76
C HIS A 159 -7.79 -10.76 16.14
N PRO A 160 -7.71 -11.02 14.81
CA PRO A 160 -6.54 -11.68 14.20
C PRO A 160 -5.24 -10.86 14.31
N PHE A 161 -5.34 -9.54 14.51
CA PHE A 161 -4.18 -8.65 14.57
C PHE A 161 -4.07 -7.93 15.92
N SER A 162 -4.75 -8.44 16.95
CA SER A 162 -4.62 -7.97 18.32
C SER A 162 -3.25 -8.34 18.90
N LEU A 163 -2.78 -7.59 19.92
CA LEU A 163 -1.51 -7.92 20.58
C LEU A 163 -1.47 -9.37 21.11
N PRO A 164 -2.51 -9.90 21.80
CA PRO A 164 -2.52 -11.30 22.22
C PRO A 164 -2.42 -12.29 21.05
N ALA A 165 -3.13 -12.05 19.95
CA ALA A 165 -3.07 -12.91 18.76
C ALA A 165 -1.69 -12.85 18.09
N ALA A 166 -1.11 -11.66 17.95
CA ALA A 166 0.24 -11.49 17.41
C ALA A 166 1.28 -12.28 18.22
N LYS A 167 1.18 -12.24 19.56
CA LYS A 167 2.06 -12.99 20.47
C LYS A 167 1.89 -14.51 20.34
N SER A 168 0.70 -14.99 19.98
CA SER A 168 0.45 -16.42 19.80
C SER A 168 0.93 -16.97 18.46
N TYR A 169 1.39 -16.12 17.54
CA TYR A 169 1.86 -16.55 16.21
C TYR A 169 3.36 -16.92 16.17
N VAL A 170 4.06 -16.92 17.31
CA VAL A 170 5.50 -17.20 17.33
C VAL A 170 5.84 -18.58 16.76
N SER A 171 5.06 -19.63 17.08
CA SER A 171 5.24 -20.96 16.51
C SER A 171 5.07 -20.96 14.98
N LEU A 172 4.01 -20.31 14.46
CA LEU A 172 3.79 -20.13 13.01
C LEU A 172 4.96 -19.39 12.33
N MET A 173 5.40 -18.28 12.92
CA MET A 173 6.53 -17.49 12.39
C MET A 173 7.82 -18.30 12.38
N THR A 174 8.04 -19.14 13.41
CA THR A 174 9.22 -20.00 13.55
C THR A 174 9.21 -21.13 12.52
N SER A 175 8.07 -21.81 12.32
CA SER A 175 7.95 -22.87 11.32
C SER A 175 8.12 -22.31 9.91
N SER A 176 7.45 -21.19 9.61
CA SER A 176 7.58 -20.49 8.32
C SER A 176 9.00 -20.02 8.07
N ALA A 177 9.72 -19.56 9.10
CA ALA A 177 11.12 -19.14 8.95
C ALA A 177 12.03 -20.33 8.64
N ARG A 178 11.78 -21.49 9.26
CA ARG A 178 12.52 -22.72 8.98
C ARG A 178 12.31 -23.20 7.54
N GLU A 179 11.07 -23.26 7.08
CA GLU A 179 10.73 -23.62 5.70
C GLU A 179 11.40 -22.67 4.70
N PHE A 180 11.35 -21.37 5.00
CA PHE A 180 11.99 -20.35 4.17
C PHE A 180 13.51 -20.54 4.06
N ILE A 181 14.22 -20.77 5.17
CA ILE A 181 15.66 -21.00 5.15
C ILE A 181 16.00 -22.30 4.40
N GLN A 182 15.23 -23.37 4.61
CA GLN A 182 15.43 -24.64 3.89
C GLN A 182 15.24 -24.47 2.37
N ASP A 183 14.23 -23.70 1.94
CA ASP A 183 14.03 -23.37 0.52
C ASP A 183 15.22 -22.59 -0.05
N LEU A 184 15.75 -21.61 0.70
CA LEU A 184 16.95 -20.87 0.29
C LEU A 184 18.18 -21.78 0.16
N GLU A 185 18.42 -22.65 1.14
CA GLU A 185 19.53 -23.62 1.12
C GLU A 185 19.39 -24.57 -0.08
N SER A 186 18.20 -25.07 -0.35
CA SER A 186 17.93 -25.96 -1.49
C SER A 186 18.22 -25.30 -2.84
N LYS A 187 17.87 -24.01 -2.98
CA LYS A 187 18.10 -23.21 -4.20
C LYS A 187 19.55 -22.83 -4.39
N ALA A 188 20.30 -22.66 -3.30
CA ALA A 188 21.73 -22.40 -3.34
C ALA A 188 22.54 -23.62 -3.84
N GLY A 189 21.95 -24.83 -3.81
CA GLY A 189 22.62 -26.08 -4.08
C GLY A 189 23.48 -26.53 -2.90
N ASN A 190 23.68 -27.85 -2.74
CA ASN A 190 24.37 -28.45 -1.59
C ASN A 190 25.91 -28.22 -1.58
N THR A 191 26.41 -27.00 -1.77
CA THR A 191 27.81 -26.55 -1.48
C THR A 191 27.92 -25.04 -1.76
N PRO A 192 28.50 -24.18 -0.90
CA PRO A 192 29.40 -24.37 0.27
C PRO A 192 28.73 -24.02 1.64
N ASP A 193 29.52 -23.97 2.74
CA ASP A 193 29.09 -23.54 4.11
C ASP A 193 28.39 -22.16 4.16
N THR A 194 28.46 -21.38 3.07
CA THR A 194 27.88 -20.04 2.96
C THR A 194 27.30 -19.82 1.56
N PHE A 195 26.14 -19.18 1.46
CA PHE A 195 25.54 -18.77 0.19
C PHE A 195 25.15 -17.28 0.21
N GLN A 196 25.01 -16.68 -0.98
CA GLN A 196 24.62 -15.28 -1.14
C GLN A 196 23.15 -15.16 -1.52
N ILE A 197 22.47 -14.19 -0.92
CA ILE A 197 21.08 -13.86 -1.23
C ILE A 197 20.91 -12.36 -1.48
N GLN A 198 19.98 -12.02 -2.37
CA GLN A 198 19.48 -10.67 -2.48
C GLN A 198 18.38 -10.45 -1.43
N VAL A 199 18.76 -9.91 -0.27
CA VAL A 199 17.91 -9.84 0.93
C VAL A 199 16.48 -9.37 0.65
N THR A 200 16.27 -8.28 -0.09
CA THR A 200 14.93 -7.75 -0.37
C THR A 200 14.07 -8.68 -1.23
N GLU A 201 14.63 -9.26 -2.28
CA GLU A 201 13.90 -10.17 -3.17
C GLU A 201 13.64 -11.51 -2.47
N SER A 202 14.67 -12.05 -1.81
CA SER A 202 14.58 -13.32 -1.10
C SER A 202 13.59 -13.23 0.05
N LEU A 203 13.63 -12.17 0.88
CA LEU A 203 12.75 -12.07 2.04
C LEU A 203 11.32 -11.67 1.72
N LYS A 204 10.98 -11.26 0.50
CA LYS A 204 9.62 -10.80 0.18
C LYS A 204 8.55 -11.88 0.40
N THR A 205 8.89 -13.14 0.13
CA THR A 205 7.94 -14.25 0.24
C THR A 205 7.64 -14.66 1.68
N TYR A 206 8.61 -14.51 2.60
CA TYR A 206 8.45 -14.93 4.00
C TYR A 206 7.32 -14.20 4.74
N PRO A 207 7.35 -12.86 4.94
CA PRO A 207 6.29 -12.16 5.65
C PRO A 207 4.95 -12.23 4.90
N PHE A 208 4.99 -12.29 3.56
CA PHE A 208 3.80 -12.48 2.74
C PHE A 208 3.05 -13.75 3.12
N PHE A 209 3.74 -14.89 3.17
CA PHE A 209 3.12 -16.17 3.48
C PHE A 209 2.76 -16.33 4.95
N VAL A 210 3.51 -15.74 5.88
CA VAL A 210 3.11 -15.70 7.29
C VAL A 210 1.75 -15.01 7.45
N VAL A 211 1.57 -13.82 6.85
CA VAL A 211 0.31 -13.08 6.91
C VAL A 211 -0.80 -13.82 6.15
N ALA A 212 -0.48 -14.43 5.01
CA ALA A 212 -1.44 -15.25 4.27
C ALA A 212 -1.91 -16.47 5.08
N SER A 213 -1.03 -17.09 5.87
CA SER A 213 -1.40 -18.19 6.76
C SER A 213 -2.26 -17.75 7.94
N ILE A 214 -2.07 -16.54 8.47
CA ILE A 214 -3.00 -15.98 9.47
C ILE A 214 -4.40 -15.78 8.86
N LEU A 215 -4.47 -15.32 7.61
CA LEU A 215 -5.74 -15.02 6.94
C LEU A 215 -6.46 -16.29 6.46
N PHE A 216 -5.76 -17.24 5.86
CA PHE A 216 -6.36 -18.38 5.18
C PHE A 216 -6.11 -19.72 5.86
N GLY A 217 -5.32 -19.73 6.95
CA GLY A 217 -4.83 -20.96 7.57
C GLY A 217 -3.72 -21.62 6.75
N GLU A 218 -3.57 -22.93 6.90
CA GLU A 218 -2.55 -23.68 6.14
C GLU A 218 -2.81 -23.62 4.62
N LEU A 219 -1.82 -23.09 3.88
CA LEU A 219 -1.92 -22.87 2.44
C LEU A 219 -1.39 -24.07 1.67
N SER A 220 -2.17 -24.58 0.73
CA SER A 220 -1.69 -25.59 -0.22
C SER A 220 -0.69 -24.97 -1.21
N GLU A 221 0.15 -25.80 -1.83
CA GLU A 221 1.09 -25.34 -2.86
C GLU A 221 0.38 -24.66 -4.04
N THR A 222 -0.81 -25.13 -4.40
CA THR A 222 -1.66 -24.49 -5.42
C THR A 222 -2.13 -23.10 -5.00
N GLN A 223 -2.48 -22.90 -3.73
CA GLN A 223 -2.87 -21.59 -3.20
C GLN A 223 -1.67 -20.64 -3.15
N LYS A 224 -0.51 -21.12 -2.69
CA LYS A 224 0.74 -20.35 -2.69
C LYS A 224 1.09 -19.90 -4.11
N ALA A 225 1.07 -20.82 -5.07
CA ALA A 225 1.32 -20.51 -6.49
C ALA A 225 0.30 -19.50 -7.06
N THR A 226 -0.98 -19.61 -6.69
CA THR A 226 -2.02 -18.69 -7.14
C THR A 226 -1.78 -17.26 -6.64
N LEU A 227 -1.42 -17.11 -5.36
CA LEU A 227 -1.07 -15.82 -4.75
C LEU A 227 0.16 -15.18 -5.45
N LEU A 228 1.22 -15.96 -5.65
CA LEU A 228 2.42 -15.48 -6.36
C LEU A 228 2.10 -15.06 -7.80
N ASN A 229 1.23 -15.80 -8.50
CA ASN A 229 0.80 -15.46 -9.86
C ASN A 229 -0.15 -14.25 -9.94
N LEU A 230 -0.70 -13.78 -8.82
CA LEU A 230 -1.51 -12.56 -8.74
C LEU A 230 -0.65 -11.32 -8.48
N ALA A 231 0.46 -11.45 -7.76
CA ALA A 231 1.31 -10.33 -7.35
C ALA A 231 1.76 -9.44 -8.54
N PRO A 232 2.29 -9.96 -9.67
CA PRO A 232 2.70 -9.11 -10.80
C PRO A 232 1.53 -8.35 -11.45
N LEU A 233 0.34 -8.95 -11.48
CA LEU A 233 -0.85 -8.26 -12.00
C LEU A 233 -1.25 -7.11 -11.06
N ARG A 234 -1.23 -7.37 -9.75
CA ARG A 234 -1.58 -6.38 -8.72
C ARG A 234 -0.59 -5.21 -8.66
N GLU A 235 0.70 -5.48 -8.82
CA GLU A 235 1.76 -4.47 -8.87
C GLU A 235 1.62 -3.57 -10.09
N ARG A 236 1.47 -4.15 -11.29
CA ARG A 236 1.25 -3.35 -12.51
C ARG A 236 -0.04 -2.54 -12.44
N LEU A 237 -1.08 -3.10 -11.83
CA LEU A 237 -2.35 -2.40 -11.63
C LEU A 237 -2.18 -1.20 -10.69
N TRP A 238 -1.39 -1.32 -9.63
CA TRP A 238 -0.99 -0.20 -8.77
C TRP A 238 -0.27 0.89 -9.56
N GLN A 239 0.76 0.51 -10.32
CA GLN A 239 1.55 1.44 -11.13
C GLN A 239 0.68 2.21 -12.13
N GLU A 240 -0.26 1.54 -12.81
CA GLU A 240 -1.21 2.17 -13.73
C GLU A 240 -2.16 3.15 -13.02
N GLY A 241 -2.53 2.88 -11.77
CA GLY A 241 -3.33 3.80 -10.94
C GLY A 241 -2.55 5.04 -10.52
N ILE A 242 -1.31 4.87 -10.03
CA ILE A 242 -0.45 5.98 -9.57
C ILE A 242 0.07 6.83 -10.73
N LYS A 243 0.32 6.23 -11.90
CA LYS A 243 0.63 6.95 -13.15
C LYS A 243 -0.49 7.92 -13.52
N GLY A 244 -1.71 7.67 -13.09
CA GLY A 244 -2.81 8.61 -13.16
C GLY A 244 -3.34 8.87 -14.58
N GLY A 245 -3.60 10.15 -14.92
CA GLY A 245 -4.27 10.50 -16.18
C GLY A 245 -5.73 10.01 -16.23
N LEU A 246 -6.17 9.42 -17.35
CA LEU A 246 -7.55 8.91 -17.50
C LEU A 246 -7.95 7.94 -16.39
N ASN A 247 -7.03 7.11 -15.89
CA ASN A 247 -7.23 6.15 -14.81
C ASN A 247 -7.67 6.81 -13.48
N ARG A 248 -7.43 8.11 -13.29
CA ARG A 248 -7.92 8.84 -12.10
C ARG A 248 -9.41 9.15 -12.15
N THR A 249 -10.04 9.03 -13.32
CA THR A 249 -11.43 9.42 -13.55
C THR A 249 -12.30 8.20 -13.83
N VAL A 250 -13.60 8.32 -13.58
CA VAL A 250 -14.59 7.27 -13.91
C VAL A 250 -14.66 6.98 -15.42
N LEU A 251 -14.19 7.91 -16.26
CA LEU A 251 -14.12 7.72 -17.71
C LEU A 251 -13.19 6.58 -18.11
N ALA A 252 -12.24 6.19 -17.26
CA ALA A 252 -11.38 5.04 -17.49
C ALA A 252 -12.16 3.75 -17.74
N LYS A 253 -13.34 3.61 -17.11
CA LYS A 253 -14.28 2.50 -17.31
C LYS A 253 -14.93 2.57 -18.68
N VAL A 254 -15.40 3.77 -19.08
CA VAL A 254 -16.05 4.01 -20.37
C VAL A 254 -15.10 3.73 -21.52
N PHE A 255 -13.87 4.26 -21.44
CA PHE A 255 -12.84 4.07 -22.47
C PHE A 255 -12.10 2.73 -22.38
N ARG A 256 -12.50 1.83 -21.45
CA ARG A 256 -11.88 0.52 -21.23
C ARG A 256 -10.35 0.57 -21.26
N THR A 257 -9.81 1.56 -20.56
CA THR A 257 -8.37 1.80 -20.41
C THR A 257 -7.63 0.53 -20.00
N ARG A 258 -6.31 0.50 -20.22
CA ARG A 258 -5.46 -0.61 -19.75
C ARG A 258 -5.68 -0.89 -18.26
N GLY A 259 -5.70 0.15 -17.43
CA GLY A 259 -5.97 0.06 -15.99
C GLY A 259 -7.35 -0.54 -15.69
N SER A 260 -8.41 -0.10 -16.37
CA SER A 260 -9.75 -0.66 -16.19
C SER A 260 -9.86 -2.14 -16.57
N ARG A 261 -9.19 -2.58 -17.64
CA ARG A 261 -9.16 -4.00 -18.03
C ARG A 261 -8.39 -4.85 -17.02
N MET A 262 -7.25 -4.35 -16.54
CA MET A 262 -6.46 -5.02 -15.49
C MET A 262 -7.21 -5.11 -14.17
N LEU A 263 -7.95 -4.07 -13.79
CA LEU A 263 -8.81 -4.07 -12.61
C LEU A 263 -9.87 -5.17 -12.67
N ALA A 264 -10.57 -5.28 -13.81
CA ALA A 264 -11.60 -6.31 -14.00
C ALA A 264 -11.01 -7.73 -13.90
N GLU A 265 -9.85 -7.93 -14.51
CA GLU A 265 -9.11 -9.20 -14.44
C GLU A 265 -8.69 -9.53 -13.00
N PHE A 266 -8.10 -8.56 -12.29
CA PHE A 266 -7.66 -8.73 -10.91
C PHE A 266 -8.84 -9.04 -9.99
N LYS A 267 -9.91 -8.23 -10.02
CA LYS A 267 -11.10 -8.46 -9.18
C LYS A 267 -11.71 -9.84 -9.42
N ARG A 268 -11.76 -10.31 -10.67
CA ARG A 268 -12.28 -11.65 -10.99
C ARG A 268 -11.43 -12.75 -10.36
N ARG A 269 -10.11 -12.73 -10.60
CA ARG A 269 -9.19 -13.75 -10.08
C ARG A 269 -9.07 -13.69 -8.55
N TRP A 270 -9.06 -12.49 -7.98
CA TRP A 270 -8.97 -12.26 -6.55
C TRP A 270 -10.20 -12.77 -5.81
N ARG A 271 -11.40 -12.47 -6.32
CA ARG A 271 -12.65 -13.01 -5.80
C ARG A 271 -12.66 -14.54 -5.82
N ALA A 272 -12.32 -15.14 -6.96
CA ALA A 272 -12.30 -16.60 -7.09
C ALA A 272 -11.33 -17.25 -6.09
N PHE A 273 -10.15 -16.65 -5.88
CA PHE A 273 -9.20 -17.13 -4.87
C PHE A 273 -9.76 -17.04 -3.46
N ILE A 274 -10.31 -15.89 -3.06
CA ILE A 274 -10.87 -15.69 -1.70
C ILE A 274 -12.02 -16.66 -1.43
N GLU A 275 -12.92 -16.85 -2.41
CA GLU A 275 -14.06 -17.76 -2.28
C GLU A 275 -13.59 -19.21 -2.13
N ASN A 276 -12.63 -19.67 -2.94
CA ASN A 276 -12.02 -20.99 -2.79
C ASN A 276 -11.29 -21.16 -1.45
N ALA A 277 -10.51 -20.16 -1.01
CA ALA A 277 -9.80 -20.19 0.27
C ALA A 277 -10.78 -20.26 1.45
N TYR A 278 -11.90 -19.54 1.38
CA TYR A 278 -12.99 -19.61 2.37
C TYR A 278 -13.61 -21.01 2.44
N GLU A 279 -13.96 -21.60 1.28
CA GLU A 279 -14.54 -22.93 1.21
C GLU A 279 -13.58 -23.99 1.77
N GLU A 280 -12.32 -23.96 1.35
CA GLU A 280 -11.30 -24.88 1.85
C GLU A 280 -11.09 -24.74 3.35
N SER A 281 -11.08 -23.51 3.87
CA SER A 281 -10.89 -23.23 5.29
C SER A 281 -12.02 -23.86 6.11
N ILE A 282 -13.28 -23.71 5.68
CA ILE A 282 -14.43 -24.33 6.34
C ILE A 282 -14.39 -25.86 6.24
N THR A 283 -14.16 -26.40 5.04
CA THR A 283 -14.19 -27.85 4.81
C THR A 283 -13.10 -28.57 5.59
N HIS A 284 -11.90 -28.00 5.67
CA HIS A 284 -10.74 -28.61 6.32
C HIS A 284 -10.47 -28.05 7.72
N LYS A 285 -11.33 -27.16 8.23
CA LYS A 285 -11.20 -26.49 9.53
C LYS A 285 -9.82 -25.85 9.73
N LYS A 286 -9.35 -25.11 8.71
CA LYS A 286 -8.03 -24.45 8.75
C LYS A 286 -7.97 -23.31 9.76
N ASN A 287 -9.13 -22.85 10.26
CA ASN A 287 -9.27 -21.76 11.23
C ASN A 287 -8.65 -20.42 10.76
N GLY A 288 -8.63 -20.19 9.44
CA GLY A 288 -8.19 -18.91 8.87
C GLY A 288 -9.13 -17.77 9.25
N ALA A 289 -8.60 -16.57 9.46
CA ALA A 289 -9.42 -15.39 9.74
C ALA A 289 -10.48 -15.11 8.66
N ILE A 290 -10.23 -15.52 7.41
CA ILE A 290 -11.13 -15.34 6.27
C ILE A 290 -12.51 -15.95 6.50
N GLU A 291 -12.62 -17.04 7.27
CA GLU A 291 -13.89 -17.69 7.56
C GLU A 291 -14.85 -16.72 8.24
N LYS A 292 -14.39 -16.07 9.32
CA LYS A 292 -15.20 -15.09 10.06
C LYS A 292 -15.41 -13.82 9.25
N LEU A 293 -14.34 -13.30 8.64
CA LEU A 293 -14.36 -12.05 7.87
C LEU A 293 -15.35 -12.12 6.70
N LEU A 294 -15.30 -13.18 5.90
CA LEU A 294 -16.19 -13.33 4.74
C LEU A 294 -17.61 -13.72 5.15
N THR A 295 -17.79 -14.44 6.26
CA THR A 295 -19.14 -14.74 6.81
C THR A 295 -19.86 -13.46 7.23
N HIS A 296 -19.22 -12.60 8.02
CA HIS A 296 -19.80 -11.29 8.36
C HIS A 296 -20.13 -10.48 7.10
N ALA A 297 -19.21 -10.45 6.13
CA ALA A 297 -19.43 -9.74 4.88
C ALA A 297 -20.61 -10.28 4.04
N LYS A 298 -20.80 -11.61 4.00
CA LYS A 298 -21.93 -12.26 3.31
C LYS A 298 -23.26 -11.99 4.00
N HIS A 299 -23.27 -11.85 5.32
CA HIS A 299 -24.47 -11.46 6.09
C HIS A 299 -24.74 -9.95 6.10
N GLY A 300 -23.84 -9.14 5.53
CA GLY A 300 -23.94 -7.67 5.57
C GLY A 300 -23.66 -7.08 6.95
N GLU A 301 -22.97 -7.82 7.81
CA GLU A 301 -22.59 -7.41 9.15
C GLU A 301 -21.22 -6.73 9.11
N TYR A 302 -21.11 -5.52 9.68
CA TYR A 302 -19.87 -4.72 9.81
C TYR A 302 -19.23 -4.20 8.50
N LEU A 303 -19.15 -5.04 7.47
CA LEU A 303 -18.49 -4.76 6.19
C LEU A 303 -19.21 -5.43 5.02
N THR A 304 -19.00 -4.93 3.81
CA THR A 304 -19.45 -5.56 2.57
C THR A 304 -18.40 -6.56 2.05
N ILE A 305 -18.80 -7.39 1.09
CA ILE A 305 -17.88 -8.31 0.40
C ILE A 305 -16.74 -7.54 -0.28
N GLU A 306 -17.03 -6.41 -0.93
CA GLU A 306 -16.00 -5.61 -1.59
C GLU A 306 -14.99 -5.03 -0.58
N GLU A 307 -15.45 -4.47 0.54
CA GLU A 307 -14.57 -3.95 1.59
C GLU A 307 -13.74 -5.06 2.24
N CYS A 308 -14.32 -6.25 2.43
CA CYS A 308 -13.59 -7.42 2.89
C CYS A 308 -12.47 -7.77 1.90
N MET A 309 -12.78 -7.93 0.62
CA MET A 309 -11.80 -8.27 -0.42
C MET A 309 -10.69 -7.22 -0.56
N GLN A 310 -11.03 -5.93 -0.49
CA GLN A 310 -10.05 -4.84 -0.55
C GLN A 310 -9.18 -4.80 0.71
N THR A 311 -9.72 -5.10 1.89
CA THR A 311 -8.94 -5.14 3.14
C THR A 311 -8.01 -6.37 3.18
N VAL A 312 -8.43 -7.51 2.63
CA VAL A 312 -7.54 -8.66 2.45
C VAL A 312 -6.42 -8.34 1.44
N ASP A 313 -6.73 -7.65 0.32
CA ASP A 313 -5.72 -7.16 -0.64
C ASP A 313 -4.74 -6.17 0.02
N GLU A 314 -5.26 -5.21 0.79
CA GLU A 314 -4.45 -4.27 1.56
C GLU A 314 -3.48 -5.01 2.50
N THR A 315 -4.01 -5.93 3.30
CA THR A 315 -3.26 -6.67 4.32
C THR A 315 -2.13 -7.49 3.69
N LEU A 316 -2.35 -8.05 2.49
CA LEU A 316 -1.37 -8.92 1.83
C LEU A 316 -0.44 -8.18 0.88
N TYR A 317 -0.98 -7.48 -0.12
CA TYR A 317 -0.19 -6.92 -1.20
C TYR A 317 0.23 -5.47 -0.95
N ALA A 318 -0.64 -4.63 -0.37
CA ALA A 318 -0.29 -3.23 -0.13
C ALA A 318 0.75 -3.07 0.98
N ASN A 319 0.67 -3.91 2.02
CA ASN A 319 1.60 -3.91 3.15
C ASN A 319 2.87 -4.75 2.91
N LEU A 320 2.97 -5.41 1.75
CA LEU A 320 4.08 -6.33 1.45
C LEU A 320 5.43 -5.61 1.40
N ASP A 321 5.53 -4.54 0.62
CA ASP A 321 6.80 -3.85 0.42
C ASP A 321 7.28 -3.16 1.71
N VAL A 322 6.34 -2.65 2.50
CA VAL A 322 6.54 -2.07 3.84
C VAL A 322 7.15 -3.13 4.77
N THR A 323 6.48 -4.28 4.93
CA THR A 323 6.94 -5.34 5.84
C THR A 323 8.26 -5.94 5.38
N THR A 324 8.40 -6.21 4.08
CA THR A 324 9.64 -6.74 3.49
C THR A 324 10.81 -5.80 3.71
N SER A 325 10.63 -4.49 3.51
CA SER A 325 11.66 -3.48 3.75
C SER A 325 12.10 -3.47 5.22
N ALA A 326 11.16 -3.54 6.17
CA ALA A 326 11.48 -3.55 7.60
C ALA A 326 12.32 -4.77 8.00
N VAL A 327 11.93 -5.97 7.55
CA VAL A 327 12.67 -7.20 7.83
C VAL A 327 14.03 -7.18 7.12
N ALA A 328 14.09 -6.75 5.86
CA ALA A 328 15.33 -6.67 5.09
C ALA A 328 16.36 -5.72 5.72
N TRP A 329 15.95 -4.49 6.09
CA TRP A 329 16.86 -3.53 6.71
C TRP A 329 17.37 -3.98 8.07
N SER A 330 16.54 -4.69 8.85
CA SER A 330 16.98 -5.29 10.11
C SER A 330 18.15 -6.26 9.87
N HIS A 331 18.03 -7.15 8.87
CA HIS A 331 19.09 -8.09 8.52
C HIS A 331 20.35 -7.38 7.98
N VAL A 332 20.18 -6.42 7.08
CA VAL A 332 21.30 -5.66 6.50
C VAL A 332 22.08 -4.90 7.58
N LEU A 333 21.39 -4.21 8.48
CA LEU A 333 22.03 -3.43 9.54
C LEU A 333 22.73 -4.32 10.56
N ILE A 334 22.12 -5.44 10.97
CA ILE A 334 22.79 -6.42 11.83
C ILE A 334 24.04 -6.97 11.12
N ALA A 335 23.95 -7.33 9.84
CA ALA A 335 25.08 -7.86 9.08
C ALA A 335 26.24 -6.86 8.89
N GLN A 336 25.95 -5.56 8.87
CA GLN A 336 26.96 -4.49 8.78
C GLN A 336 27.66 -4.21 10.11
N ASN A 337 27.14 -4.70 11.24
CA ASN A 337 27.66 -4.40 12.58
C ASN A 337 28.05 -5.71 13.30
N GLN A 338 29.26 -6.20 13.05
CA GLN A 338 29.71 -7.52 13.52
C GLN A 338 29.58 -7.71 15.03
N ALA A 339 29.95 -6.71 15.84
CA ALA A 339 29.82 -6.79 17.30
C ALA A 339 28.37 -7.04 17.73
N ILE A 340 27.43 -6.27 17.17
CA ILE A 340 25.98 -6.44 17.44
C ILE A 340 25.49 -7.78 16.90
N GLN A 341 25.95 -8.21 15.73
CA GLN A 341 25.61 -9.52 15.18
C GLN A 341 26.03 -10.65 16.13
N ASP A 342 27.21 -10.58 16.73
CA ASP A 342 27.73 -11.58 17.65
C ASP A 342 26.97 -11.58 18.98
N GLU A 343 26.62 -10.39 19.51
CA GLU A 343 25.76 -10.24 20.68
C GLU A 343 24.36 -10.84 20.44
N VAL A 344 23.69 -10.47 19.34
CA VAL A 344 22.37 -11.00 18.97
C VAL A 344 22.42 -12.51 18.76
N ARG A 345 23.45 -13.04 18.09
CA ARG A 345 23.60 -14.49 17.91
C ARG A 345 23.81 -15.21 19.24
N THR A 346 24.57 -14.63 20.16
CA THR A 346 24.79 -15.20 21.48
C THR A 346 23.49 -15.22 22.29
N GLU A 347 22.78 -14.09 22.33
CA GLU A 347 21.46 -13.96 22.98
C GLU A 347 20.47 -15.00 22.42
N VAL A 348 20.31 -15.07 21.10
CA VAL A 348 19.39 -16.01 20.43
C VAL A 348 19.79 -17.46 20.70
N ARG A 349 21.07 -17.83 20.65
CA ARG A 349 21.54 -19.20 20.90
C ARG A 349 21.27 -19.65 22.34
N LEU A 350 21.44 -18.77 23.32
CA LEU A 350 21.16 -19.06 24.72
C LEU A 350 19.66 -19.37 24.90
N HIS A 351 18.78 -18.52 24.37
CA HIS A 351 17.34 -18.72 24.47
C HIS A 351 16.82 -19.89 23.64
N ARG A 352 17.48 -20.25 22.53
CA ARG A 352 17.05 -21.36 21.68
C ARG A 352 17.25 -22.74 22.31
N GLN A 353 18.08 -22.84 23.34
CA GLN A 353 18.29 -24.09 24.09
C GLN A 353 17.19 -24.36 25.12
N LEU A 354 16.33 -23.37 25.37
CA LEU A 354 15.23 -23.45 26.33
C LEU A 354 14.01 -24.17 25.74
N SER A 355 12.99 -24.38 26.58
CA SER A 355 11.72 -24.96 26.12
C SER A 355 11.04 -24.07 25.08
N GLU A 356 10.10 -24.65 24.30
CA GLU A 356 9.35 -23.90 23.30
C GLU A 356 8.60 -22.71 23.90
N THR A 357 8.00 -22.88 25.08
CA THR A 357 7.31 -21.79 25.80
C THR A 357 8.26 -20.65 26.18
N GLU A 358 9.46 -20.96 26.70
CA GLU A 358 10.46 -19.94 27.03
C GLU A 358 11.00 -19.22 25.78
N TRP A 359 11.11 -19.93 24.66
CA TRP A 359 11.45 -19.32 23.37
C TRP A 359 10.36 -18.35 22.91
N GLU A 360 9.08 -18.74 23.01
CA GLU A 360 7.97 -17.86 22.68
C GLU A 360 7.92 -16.61 23.56
N ASP A 361 8.16 -16.78 24.87
CA ASP A 361 8.26 -15.66 25.80
C ASP A 361 9.42 -14.72 25.45
N TYR A 362 10.59 -15.28 25.08
CA TYR A 362 11.74 -14.50 24.63
C TYR A 362 11.45 -13.67 23.38
N ILE A 363 10.82 -14.25 22.35
CA ILE A 363 10.46 -13.50 21.13
C ILE A 363 9.47 -12.37 21.41
N ASN A 364 8.61 -12.55 22.41
CA ASN A 364 7.61 -11.56 22.80
C ASN A 364 8.12 -10.45 23.75
N ARG A 365 9.40 -10.49 24.13
CA ARG A 365 10.05 -9.47 24.96
C ARG A 365 10.45 -8.25 24.13
N SER A 366 10.36 -7.07 24.75
CA SER A 366 10.73 -5.78 24.15
C SER A 366 12.00 -5.16 24.73
N ASP A 367 12.69 -5.90 25.60
CA ASP A 367 13.85 -5.46 26.39
C ASP A 367 15.13 -6.26 26.04
N THR A 368 15.14 -6.94 24.88
CA THR A 368 16.26 -7.75 24.39
C THR A 368 17.09 -7.00 23.35
N ILE A 369 18.33 -7.43 23.12
CA ILE A 369 19.21 -6.85 22.10
C ILE A 369 18.59 -7.07 20.71
N LEU A 370 17.96 -8.23 20.48
CA LEU A 370 17.19 -8.49 19.25
C LEU A 370 16.06 -7.47 19.06
N ALA A 371 15.25 -7.22 20.09
CA ALA A 371 14.15 -6.26 20.02
C ALA A 371 14.65 -4.83 19.77
N PHE A 372 15.70 -4.41 20.47
CA PHE A 372 16.33 -3.11 20.24
C PHE A 372 16.93 -2.98 18.84
N SER A 373 17.49 -4.05 18.28
CA SER A 373 18.03 -4.06 16.92
C SER A 373 16.93 -3.82 15.87
N VAL A 374 15.75 -4.42 16.05
CA VAL A 374 14.59 -4.20 15.16
C VAL A 374 14.06 -2.77 15.28
N LEU A 375 13.97 -2.23 16.50
CA LEU A 375 13.54 -0.86 16.74
C LEU A 375 14.52 0.16 16.15
N GLU A 376 15.83 -0.05 16.32
CA GLU A 376 16.87 0.83 15.77
C GLU A 376 16.91 0.76 14.25
N ALA A 377 16.74 -0.43 13.66
CA ALA A 377 16.58 -0.56 12.21
C ALA A 377 15.38 0.25 11.70
N SER A 378 14.25 0.20 12.41
CA SER A 378 13.05 0.98 12.07
C SER A 378 13.26 2.49 12.23
N ARG A 379 14.08 2.92 13.19
CA ARG A 379 14.46 4.34 13.38
C ARG A 379 15.37 4.85 12.26
N LEU A 380 16.35 4.05 11.85
CA LEU A 380 17.33 4.38 10.79
C LEU A 380 16.75 4.26 9.38
N ARG A 381 15.77 3.36 9.21
CA ARG A 381 15.09 3.05 7.93
C ARG A 381 13.58 2.99 8.16
N PRO A 382 12.92 4.16 8.32
CA PRO A 382 11.49 4.22 8.49
C PRO A 382 10.76 3.58 7.31
N ILE A 383 9.75 2.77 7.63
CA ILE A 383 9.11 1.87 6.68
C ILE A 383 8.31 2.63 5.60
N LEU A 384 7.81 3.82 5.93
CA LEU A 384 7.11 4.73 5.03
C LEU A 384 8.03 5.92 4.67
N GLY A 385 9.12 5.68 3.93
CA GLY A 385 10.06 6.77 3.62
C GLY A 385 11.25 6.47 2.71
N ASN A 386 11.23 5.36 1.96
CA ASN A 386 12.30 5.08 0.99
C ASN A 386 12.16 5.95 -0.27
#